data_AF-A0A4Q7ZL55-F1
#
_entry.id   AF-A0A4Q7ZL55-F1
#
_cell.length_a   1.000
_cell.length_b   1.000
_cell.length_c   1.000
_cell.angle_alpha   90.00
_cell.angle_beta   90.00
_cell.angle_gamma   90.00
#
_symmetry.space_group_name_H-M   'P 1'
#
loop_
_entity.id
_entity.type
_entity.pdbx_description
1 polymer ?
#
loop_
_entity_poly.entity_id
_entity_poly.type
_entity_poly.pdbx_seq_one_letter_code
_entity_poly.pdbx_strand_id
1 'polypeptide(L)'
;MLRPSRSSLLTATVALGAGLFALPGPAYAADTTTSLDAATMAVELKTVADASTAAAHDGWKMIDTFSAGSMSGSSSVVVDLTHRIAYTRSRYGTEGYAMYVVGGKGVYQSLSGPDERAAVKMMGRPEVRYQFNAMPSMTLDDYLMGGAQNPAAALTDSKYAGTKTVHDDGSTDYGYHDDKDMTITLHVSAAGTLTSSRGTGNGFTDITSYTYGAQHVTLPAASVTISSTTLFKGVAYVNMKTTVAEVASQGAADTRRAAHGHRIKVATLRKIVRRDVADFNRGTSTKMIKVTVVKRGVRLRATNPWTHKSVTFTVKAYGKKIAVKG
;
A
#
# COMPACT_ATOMS: atom_id res chain seq x y z
N MET A 1 -5.56 -46.49 -40.78
CA MET A 1 -4.32 -45.77 -40.42
C MET A 1 -4.54 -45.17 -39.04
N LEU A 2 -3.83 -45.44 -37.94
CA LEU A 2 -2.72 -46.35 -37.62
C LEU A 2 -2.88 -46.69 -36.12
N ARG A 3 -3.25 -47.96 -35.86
CA ARG A 3 -2.93 -48.84 -34.73
C ARG A 3 -2.97 -48.37 -33.25
N PRO A 4 -3.75 -49.07 -32.39
CA PRO A 4 -3.56 -49.15 -30.94
C PRO A 4 -2.64 -50.35 -30.55
N SER A 5 -1.87 -50.23 -29.46
CA SER A 5 -1.19 -51.34 -28.75
C SER A 5 -1.29 -51.05 -27.24
N ARG A 6 -2.09 -51.75 -26.42
CA ARG A 6 -1.96 -53.14 -25.89
C ARG A 6 -0.54 -53.39 -25.35
N SER A 7 -0.34 -53.73 -24.08
CA SER A 7 -0.94 -54.91 -23.45
C SER A 7 -1.20 -54.76 -21.94
N SER A 8 -2.35 -55.28 -21.53
CA SER A 8 -2.69 -55.66 -20.16
C SER A 8 -2.26 -57.12 -19.91
N LEU A 9 -2.05 -57.44 -18.63
CA LEU A 9 -2.17 -58.74 -17.97
C LEU A 9 -1.05 -59.79 -18.17
N LEU A 10 -0.39 -60.10 -17.06
CA LEU A 10 -0.09 -61.49 -16.72
C LEU A 10 -0.35 -61.74 -15.23
N THR A 11 -1.43 -62.50 -15.04
CA THR A 11 -1.85 -63.32 -13.91
C THR A 11 -0.71 -64.05 -13.20
N ALA A 12 -0.73 -64.01 -11.85
CA ALA A 12 -0.18 -65.06 -11.01
C ALA A 12 -1.23 -65.43 -9.95
N THR A 13 -1.82 -66.61 -10.11
CA THR A 13 -2.86 -67.17 -9.22
C THR A 13 -2.19 -68.13 -8.21
N VAL A 14 -2.24 -67.74 -6.94
CA VAL A 14 -2.48 -68.51 -5.70
C VAL A 14 -1.72 -69.83 -5.44
N ALA A 15 -1.02 -69.88 -4.30
CA ALA A 15 -0.97 -71.08 -3.45
C ALA A 15 -1.44 -70.73 -2.03
N LEU A 16 -2.46 -71.48 -1.56
CA LEU A 16 -3.17 -71.33 -0.29
C LEU A 16 -2.29 -71.76 0.89
N GLY A 17 -2.19 -70.91 1.91
CA GLY A 17 -1.75 -71.23 3.26
C GLY A 17 -2.44 -70.28 4.23
N ALA A 18 -3.23 -70.83 5.15
CA ALA A 18 -4.22 -70.12 5.95
C ALA A 18 -3.65 -69.00 6.86
N GLY A 19 -4.37 -67.87 6.93
CA GLY A 19 -4.59 -67.19 8.21
C GLY A 19 -3.91 -65.83 8.46
N LEU A 20 -4.21 -64.80 7.66
CA LEU A 20 -4.64 -63.47 8.13
C LEU A 20 -4.96 -62.60 6.91
N PHE A 21 -6.12 -61.97 6.87
CA PHE A 21 -6.47 -60.97 5.86
C PHE A 21 -5.61 -59.71 6.06
N ALA A 22 -4.38 -59.72 5.53
CA ALA A 22 -3.67 -58.51 5.17
C ALA A 22 -3.91 -58.31 3.67
N LEU A 23 -5.01 -57.61 3.33
CA LEU A 23 -5.01 -56.87 2.07
C LEU A 23 -3.71 -56.02 2.09
N PRO A 24 -2.95 -55.90 0.99
CA PRO A 24 -2.01 -54.81 0.87
C PRO A 24 -2.88 -53.55 0.87
N GLY A 25 -3.16 -53.03 2.07
CA GLY A 25 -3.63 -51.67 2.21
C GLY A 25 -2.64 -50.83 1.42
N PRO A 26 -3.10 -49.88 0.60
CA PRO A 26 -2.18 -48.96 -0.05
C PRO A 26 -1.26 -48.45 1.06
N ALA A 27 0.02 -48.83 0.98
CA ALA A 27 1.03 -48.25 1.83
C ALA A 27 1.10 -46.81 1.32
N TYR A 28 0.27 -45.95 1.91
CA TYR A 28 0.38 -44.51 1.74
C TYR A 28 1.86 -44.21 1.95
N ALA A 29 2.50 -43.67 0.92
CA ALA A 29 3.90 -43.34 1.07
C ALA A 29 3.95 -42.29 2.19
N ALA A 30 4.84 -42.49 3.14
CA ALA A 30 4.96 -41.51 4.19
C ALA A 30 5.63 -40.27 3.58
N ASP A 31 5.19 -39.08 4.01
CA ASP A 31 5.88 -37.83 3.73
C ASP A 31 7.40 -38.01 3.95
N THR A 32 8.20 -37.62 2.96
CA THR A 32 9.65 -37.76 3.04
C THR A 32 10.29 -36.43 3.38
N THR A 33 10.77 -36.28 4.62
CA THR A 33 11.48 -35.09 5.09
C THR A 33 12.99 -35.26 4.98
N THR A 34 13.66 -34.30 4.33
CA THR A 34 15.12 -34.24 4.18
C THR A 34 15.65 -32.93 4.76
N SER A 35 16.72 -32.98 5.55
CA SER A 35 17.42 -31.77 6.00
C SER A 35 18.31 -31.21 4.89
N LEU A 36 18.23 -29.91 4.67
CA LEU A 36 19.01 -29.17 3.67
C LEU A 36 19.95 -28.20 4.37
N ASP A 37 21.21 -28.15 3.94
CA ASP A 37 22.07 -27.02 4.28
C ASP A 37 21.61 -25.73 3.56
N ALA A 38 22.15 -24.59 3.98
CA ALA A 38 21.73 -23.29 3.45
C ALA A 38 21.98 -23.15 1.94
N ALA A 39 23.09 -23.69 1.42
CA ALA A 39 23.41 -23.61 0.00
C ALA A 39 22.42 -24.44 -0.84
N THR A 40 22.08 -25.64 -0.38
CA THR A 40 21.13 -26.53 -1.04
C THR A 40 19.71 -25.96 -0.97
N MET A 41 19.31 -25.42 0.19
CA MET A 41 18.04 -24.71 0.35
C MET A 41 17.92 -23.55 -0.64
N ALA A 42 18.98 -22.76 -0.83
CA ALA A 42 18.98 -21.66 -1.77
C ALA A 42 18.78 -22.08 -3.22
N VAL A 43 19.42 -23.17 -3.64
CA VAL A 43 19.27 -23.72 -5.00
C VAL A 43 17.84 -24.23 -5.23
N GLU A 44 17.29 -24.93 -4.24
CA GLU A 44 15.91 -25.44 -4.27
C GLU A 44 14.90 -24.30 -4.36
N LEU A 45 14.99 -23.30 -3.47
CA LEU A 45 14.08 -22.15 -3.47
C LEU A 45 14.23 -21.28 -4.71
N LYS A 46 15.43 -21.18 -5.29
CA LYS A 46 15.61 -20.56 -6.60
C LYS A 46 14.81 -21.26 -7.70
N THR A 47 14.78 -22.59 -7.70
CA THR A 47 14.00 -23.36 -8.68
C THR A 47 12.50 -23.06 -8.54
N VAL A 48 12.01 -22.99 -7.30
CA VAL A 48 10.63 -22.60 -7.00
C VAL A 48 10.35 -21.16 -7.44
N ALA A 49 11.31 -20.25 -7.25
CA ALA A 49 11.19 -18.84 -7.65
C ALA A 49 11.10 -18.68 -9.17
N ASP A 50 11.92 -19.41 -9.92
CA ASP A 50 11.91 -19.41 -11.38
C ASP A 50 10.57 -19.96 -11.91
N ALA A 51 10.06 -21.06 -11.34
CA ALA A 51 8.75 -21.63 -11.70
C ALA A 51 7.58 -20.69 -11.34
N SER A 52 7.63 -20.05 -10.18
CA SER A 52 6.60 -19.09 -9.73
C SER A 52 6.60 -17.82 -10.58
N THR A 53 7.78 -17.36 -11.02
CA THR A 53 7.92 -16.25 -11.97
C THR A 53 7.27 -16.58 -13.30
N ALA A 54 7.51 -17.79 -13.83
CA ALA A 54 6.89 -18.24 -15.06
C ALA A 54 5.35 -18.33 -14.94
N ALA A 55 4.84 -18.87 -13.83
CA ALA A 55 3.41 -18.94 -13.56
C ALA A 55 2.76 -17.55 -13.42
N ALA A 56 3.49 -16.58 -12.91
CA ALA A 56 3.04 -15.20 -12.72
C ALA A 56 3.04 -14.34 -13.99
N HIS A 57 3.46 -14.88 -15.15
CA HIS A 57 3.64 -14.13 -16.41
C HIS A 57 2.44 -13.26 -16.82
N ASP A 58 1.22 -13.78 -16.67
CA ASP A 58 -0.02 -13.06 -17.02
C ASP A 58 -0.61 -12.27 -15.85
N GLY A 59 -0.06 -12.47 -14.66
CA GLY A 59 -0.56 -11.89 -13.42
C GLY A 59 -0.63 -12.90 -12.27
N TRP A 60 -0.90 -12.36 -11.08
CA TRP A 60 -1.13 -13.14 -9.88
C TRP A 60 -1.99 -12.37 -8.90
N LYS A 61 -2.56 -13.11 -7.96
CA LYS A 61 -3.21 -12.59 -6.77
C LYS A 61 -2.48 -13.13 -5.54
N MET A 62 -2.22 -12.24 -4.61
CA MET A 62 -1.73 -12.54 -3.28
C MET A 62 -2.81 -12.15 -2.26
N ILE A 63 -3.01 -12.99 -1.25
CA ILE A 63 -3.79 -12.69 -0.06
C ILE A 63 -2.90 -12.93 1.14
N ASP A 64 -2.83 -11.94 2.02
CA ASP A 64 -2.03 -11.95 3.22
C ASP A 64 -2.94 -11.78 4.43
N THR A 65 -2.73 -12.58 5.47
CA THR A 65 -3.45 -12.47 6.73
C THR A 65 -2.46 -12.63 7.87
N PHE A 66 -2.49 -11.69 8.82
CA PHE A 66 -1.60 -11.75 9.96
C PHE A 66 -2.36 -11.49 11.27
N SER A 67 -1.79 -12.00 12.35
CA SER A 67 -2.25 -11.79 13.72
C SER A 67 -1.07 -11.63 14.67
N ALA A 68 -1.16 -10.65 15.58
CA ALA A 68 -0.17 -10.34 16.60
C ALA A 68 -0.88 -9.93 17.89
N GLY A 69 -1.03 -10.86 18.85
CA GLY A 69 -1.80 -10.59 20.07
C GLY A 69 -3.25 -10.17 19.77
N SER A 70 -3.63 -8.93 20.11
CA SER A 70 -4.96 -8.37 19.83
C SER A 70 -5.07 -7.71 18.45
N MET A 71 -3.96 -7.55 17.73
CA MET A 71 -3.94 -6.98 16.39
C MET A 71 -4.12 -8.07 15.34
N SER A 72 -4.97 -7.82 14.35
CA SER A 72 -5.07 -8.66 13.15
C SER A 72 -5.36 -7.79 11.94
N GLY A 73 -5.00 -8.30 10.77
CA GLY A 73 -5.24 -7.63 9.52
C GLY A 73 -5.13 -8.56 8.34
N SER A 74 -5.49 -8.01 7.19
CA SER A 74 -5.39 -8.71 5.92
C SER A 74 -4.98 -7.75 4.83
N SER A 75 -4.12 -8.19 3.93
CA SER A 75 -3.81 -7.49 2.68
C SER A 75 -4.16 -8.37 1.50
N SER A 76 -4.43 -7.77 0.35
CA SER A 76 -4.54 -8.49 -0.90
C SER A 76 -3.95 -7.64 -2.01
N VAL A 77 -3.14 -8.26 -2.86
CA VAL A 77 -2.61 -7.63 -4.06
C VAL A 77 -3.06 -8.43 -5.27
N VAL A 78 -3.59 -7.75 -6.27
CA VAL A 78 -3.92 -8.34 -7.58
C VAL A 78 -3.09 -7.63 -8.62
N VAL A 79 -2.31 -8.38 -9.38
CA VAL A 79 -1.44 -7.84 -10.43
C VAL A 79 -1.94 -8.35 -11.79
N ASP A 80 -2.35 -7.41 -12.62
CA ASP A 80 -2.76 -7.60 -14.01
C ASP A 80 -1.63 -7.06 -14.89
N LEU A 81 -0.71 -7.97 -15.27
CA LEU A 81 0.45 -7.60 -16.08
C LEU A 81 0.06 -7.24 -17.52
N THR A 82 -1.01 -7.83 -18.06
CA THR A 82 -1.54 -7.52 -19.39
C THR A 82 -1.90 -6.05 -19.54
N HIS A 83 -2.58 -5.48 -18.54
CA HIS A 83 -2.97 -4.05 -18.55
C HIS A 83 -1.99 -3.15 -17.78
N ARG A 84 -0.95 -3.74 -17.18
CA ARG A 84 0.03 -3.08 -16.31
C ARG A 84 -0.63 -2.37 -15.12
N ILE A 85 -1.55 -3.07 -14.45
CA ILE A 85 -2.29 -2.56 -13.31
C ILE A 85 -2.02 -3.45 -12.09
N ALA A 86 -1.80 -2.84 -10.92
CA ALA A 86 -1.90 -3.53 -9.65
C ALA A 86 -3.00 -2.90 -8.79
N TYR A 87 -3.71 -3.74 -8.04
CA TYR A 87 -4.67 -3.34 -7.03
C TYR A 87 -4.24 -3.89 -5.69
N THR A 88 -4.08 -3.01 -4.71
CA THR A 88 -3.74 -3.35 -3.33
C THR A 88 -4.86 -2.92 -2.43
N ARG A 89 -5.30 -3.84 -1.57
CA ARG A 89 -6.28 -3.57 -0.52
C ARG A 89 -5.73 -4.08 0.79
N SER A 90 -5.77 -3.26 1.81
CA SER A 90 -5.36 -3.65 3.14
C SER A 90 -6.43 -3.26 4.15
N ARG A 91 -6.59 -4.11 5.18
CA ARG A 91 -7.51 -3.89 6.28
C ARG A 91 -6.79 -4.16 7.58
N TYR A 92 -6.73 -3.14 8.42
CA TYR A 92 -6.07 -3.16 9.71
C TYR A 92 -7.11 -2.72 10.76
N GLY A 93 -7.70 -3.67 11.48
CA GLY A 93 -8.86 -3.40 12.33
C GLY A 93 -10.04 -2.78 11.56
N THR A 94 -10.40 -1.54 11.91
CA THR A 94 -11.48 -0.78 11.24
C THR A 94 -11.01 0.07 10.07
N GLU A 95 -9.69 0.23 9.92
CA GLU A 95 -9.11 1.04 8.85
C GLU A 95 -8.94 0.20 7.59
N GLY A 96 -9.39 0.76 6.47
CA GLY A 96 -9.27 0.16 5.15
C GLY A 96 -8.51 1.09 4.22
N TYR A 97 -7.55 0.52 3.50
CA TYR A 97 -6.79 1.19 2.46
C TYR A 97 -7.02 0.46 1.13
N ALA A 98 -7.21 1.22 0.06
CA ALA A 98 -7.27 0.68 -1.28
C ALA A 98 -6.47 1.57 -2.24
N MET A 99 -5.65 0.94 -3.07
CA MET A 99 -4.79 1.61 -4.03
C MET A 99 -4.78 0.88 -5.36
N TYR A 100 -4.82 1.63 -6.45
CA TYR A 100 -4.60 1.11 -7.80
C TYR A 100 -3.38 1.79 -8.37
N VAL A 101 -2.42 1.00 -8.85
CA VAL A 101 -1.22 1.47 -9.53
C VAL A 101 -1.38 1.15 -11.00
N VAL A 102 -1.22 2.14 -11.86
CA VAL A 102 -1.28 1.98 -13.31
C VAL A 102 0.06 2.40 -13.88
N GLY A 103 0.83 1.42 -14.36
CA GLY A 103 2.16 1.63 -14.90
C GLY A 103 2.17 2.69 -16.01
N GLY A 104 3.06 3.67 -15.89
CA GLY A 104 3.21 4.79 -16.83
C GLY A 104 2.10 5.85 -16.75
N LYS A 105 1.16 5.76 -15.80
CA LYS A 105 0.06 6.72 -15.67
C LYS A 105 -0.02 7.36 -14.29
N GLY A 106 -0.13 6.57 -13.24
CA GLY A 106 -0.33 7.10 -11.90
C GLY A 106 -0.98 6.16 -10.92
N VAL A 107 -1.40 6.72 -9.78
CA VAL A 107 -1.92 5.98 -8.64
C VAL A 107 -3.30 6.51 -8.27
N TYR A 108 -4.26 5.61 -8.06
CA TYR A 108 -5.51 5.91 -7.39
C TYR A 108 -5.38 5.48 -5.93
N GLN A 109 -5.72 6.35 -4.98
CA GLN A 109 -5.71 6.04 -3.54
C GLN A 109 -7.07 6.35 -2.94
N SER A 110 -7.57 5.46 -2.09
CA SER A 110 -8.82 5.67 -1.36
C SER A 110 -8.73 6.88 -0.42
N LEU A 111 -9.80 7.66 -0.34
CA LEU A 111 -9.90 8.77 0.63
C LEU A 111 -10.10 8.20 2.04
N SER A 112 -9.05 8.22 2.86
CA SER A 112 -9.08 7.70 4.23
C SER A 112 -9.22 8.80 5.27
N GLY A 113 -8.86 10.05 4.95
CA GLY A 113 -8.86 11.17 5.88
C GLY A 113 -10.23 11.83 6.08
N PRO A 114 -10.57 12.29 7.30
CA PRO A 114 -11.79 13.06 7.54
C PRO A 114 -11.80 14.39 6.74
N ASP A 115 -10.64 15.06 6.61
CA ASP A 115 -10.50 16.31 5.87
C ASP A 115 -10.71 16.13 4.37
N GLU A 116 -10.23 15.01 3.80
CA GLU A 116 -10.44 14.66 2.39
C GLU A 116 -11.93 14.44 2.10
N ARG A 117 -12.61 13.69 2.98
CA ARG A 117 -14.06 13.47 2.90
C ARG A 117 -14.85 14.77 3.07
N ALA A 118 -14.44 15.63 4.00
CA ALA A 118 -15.03 16.95 4.19
C ALA A 118 -14.81 17.83 2.96
N ALA A 119 -13.64 17.77 2.34
CA ALA A 119 -13.31 18.52 1.13
C ALA A 119 -14.20 18.11 -0.04
N VAL A 120 -14.34 16.81 -0.33
CA VAL A 120 -15.20 16.36 -1.45
C VAL A 120 -16.67 16.67 -1.19
N LYS A 121 -17.15 16.56 0.06
CA LYS A 121 -18.50 17.00 0.44
C LYS A 121 -18.71 18.50 0.23
N MET A 122 -17.74 19.31 0.65
CA MET A 122 -17.74 20.77 0.47
C MET A 122 -17.74 21.15 -1.02
N MET A 123 -17.06 20.38 -1.87
CA MET A 123 -17.02 20.55 -3.32
C MET A 123 -18.30 20.05 -4.04
N GLY A 124 -19.28 19.50 -3.31
CA GLY A 124 -20.50 18.95 -3.88
C GLY A 124 -20.32 17.60 -4.57
N ARG A 125 -19.27 16.85 -4.23
CA ARG A 125 -18.91 15.56 -4.83
C ARG A 125 -18.79 14.43 -3.79
N PRO A 126 -19.83 14.16 -2.98
CA PRO A 126 -19.78 13.17 -1.90
C PRO A 126 -19.60 11.73 -2.37
N GLU A 127 -19.79 11.44 -3.65
CA GLU A 127 -19.57 10.14 -4.30
C GLU A 127 -18.10 9.82 -4.54
N VAL A 128 -17.20 10.80 -4.50
CA VAL A 128 -15.77 10.58 -4.69
C VAL A 128 -15.24 9.65 -3.60
N ARG A 129 -14.51 8.61 -4.02
CA ARG A 129 -13.89 7.61 -3.15
C ARG A 129 -12.39 7.53 -3.33
N TYR A 130 -11.87 8.00 -4.46
CA TYR A 130 -10.47 7.90 -4.80
C TYR A 130 -9.88 9.25 -5.21
N GLN A 131 -8.65 9.51 -4.79
CA GLN A 131 -7.80 10.51 -5.42
C GLN A 131 -6.94 9.86 -6.50
N PHE A 132 -6.71 10.54 -7.60
CA PHE A 132 -5.75 10.15 -8.64
C PHE A 132 -4.55 11.09 -8.62
N ASN A 133 -3.36 10.51 -8.48
CA ASN A 133 -2.09 11.20 -8.59
C ASN A 133 -1.37 10.78 -9.87
N ALA A 134 -1.16 11.72 -10.79
CA ALA A 134 -0.46 11.46 -12.03
C ALA A 134 1.03 11.22 -11.75
N MET A 135 1.55 10.06 -12.17
CA MET A 135 2.95 9.66 -12.00
C MET A 135 3.41 8.93 -13.27
N PRO A 136 3.63 9.65 -14.37
CA PRO A 136 3.91 9.02 -15.67
C PRO A 136 5.25 8.28 -15.72
N SER A 137 6.20 8.62 -14.83
CA SER A 137 7.50 7.95 -14.72
C SER A 137 7.46 6.67 -13.88
N MET A 138 6.36 6.38 -13.18
CA MET A 138 6.25 5.20 -12.33
C MET A 138 5.98 3.98 -13.19
N THR A 139 6.87 2.99 -13.16
CA THR A 139 6.61 1.69 -13.79
C THR A 139 5.85 0.77 -12.82
N LEU A 140 5.18 -0.25 -13.36
CA LEU A 140 4.58 -1.27 -12.51
C LEU A 140 5.67 -2.04 -11.76
N ASP A 141 6.80 -2.32 -12.41
CA ASP A 141 7.90 -3.07 -11.81
C ASP A 141 8.53 -2.34 -10.63
N ASP A 142 8.71 -1.02 -10.70
CA ASP A 142 9.18 -0.21 -9.56
C ASP A 142 8.26 -0.34 -8.34
N TYR A 143 6.94 -0.35 -8.58
CA TYR A 143 5.96 -0.55 -7.52
C TYR A 143 6.05 -1.96 -6.94
N LEU A 144 6.20 -2.97 -7.79
CA LEU A 144 6.26 -4.35 -7.38
C LEU A 144 7.55 -4.66 -6.61
N MET A 145 8.70 -4.11 -7.01
CA MET A 145 9.97 -4.25 -6.30
C MET A 145 9.97 -3.55 -4.93
N GLY A 146 9.22 -2.45 -4.79
CA GLY A 146 9.23 -1.61 -3.60
C GLY A 146 8.27 -2.02 -2.48
N GLY A 147 7.34 -2.97 -2.71
CA GLY A 147 6.39 -3.34 -1.65
C GLY A 147 5.22 -4.26 -2.02
N ALA A 148 5.05 -4.66 -3.28
CA ALA A 148 4.13 -5.77 -3.57
C ALA A 148 4.91 -7.07 -3.42
N GLN A 149 4.49 -7.95 -2.51
CA GLN A 149 5.12 -9.26 -2.31
C GLN A 149 5.07 -10.05 -3.62
N ASN A 150 6.13 -9.93 -4.42
CA ASN A 150 6.36 -10.73 -5.61
C ASN A 150 6.62 -12.16 -5.12
N PRO A 151 5.91 -13.18 -5.66
CA PRO A 151 6.10 -14.57 -5.26
C PRO A 151 7.58 -15.02 -5.30
N ALA A 152 8.34 -14.53 -6.28
CA ALA A 152 9.76 -14.84 -6.39
C ALA A 152 10.61 -14.14 -5.32
N ALA A 153 10.27 -12.89 -4.96
CA ALA A 153 11.01 -12.15 -3.93
C ALA A 153 10.88 -12.79 -2.54
N ALA A 154 9.75 -13.48 -2.27
CA ALA A 154 9.55 -14.24 -1.03
C ALA A 154 10.52 -15.44 -0.89
N LEU A 155 11.17 -15.85 -1.98
CA LEU A 155 11.99 -17.06 -2.05
C LEU A 155 13.49 -16.77 -2.13
N THR A 156 13.89 -15.49 -2.27
CA THR A 156 15.28 -15.10 -2.54
C THR A 156 16.15 -14.84 -1.30
N ASP A 157 15.59 -14.84 -0.08
CA ASP A 157 16.35 -14.67 1.17
C ASP A 157 16.67 -16.02 1.84
N SER A 158 17.27 -16.93 1.07
CA SER A 158 17.46 -18.33 1.45
C SER A 158 18.83 -18.60 2.09
N LYS A 159 19.27 -17.75 3.02
CA LYS A 159 20.54 -17.95 3.74
C LYS A 159 20.45 -18.98 4.88
N TYR A 160 19.28 -19.56 5.09
CA TYR A 160 18.98 -20.46 6.20
C TYR A 160 19.02 -21.93 5.76
N ALA A 161 19.60 -22.79 6.60
CA ALA A 161 19.39 -24.22 6.50
C ALA A 161 17.97 -24.58 6.93
N GLY A 162 17.46 -25.73 6.48
CA GLY A 162 16.06 -26.07 6.70
C GLY A 162 15.72 -27.51 6.38
N THR A 163 14.44 -27.76 6.12
CA THR A 163 13.90 -29.05 5.72
C THR A 163 13.13 -28.93 4.43
N LYS A 164 13.10 -30.03 3.67
CA LYS A 164 12.23 -30.25 2.52
C LYS A 164 11.39 -31.49 2.80
N THR A 165 10.09 -31.34 2.84
CA THR A 165 9.13 -32.45 2.99
C THR A 165 8.39 -32.63 1.69
N VAL A 166 8.54 -33.78 1.05
CA VAL A 166 7.80 -34.13 -0.17
C VAL A 166 6.59 -34.97 0.22
N HIS A 167 5.42 -34.57 -0.28
CA HIS A 167 4.13 -35.21 0.01
C HIS A 167 3.71 -36.17 -1.11
N ASP A 168 2.76 -37.04 -0.79
CA ASP A 168 2.21 -38.06 -1.71
C ASP A 168 1.54 -37.48 -2.96
N ASP A 169 1.01 -36.26 -2.88
CA ASP A 169 0.39 -35.56 -4.02
C ASP A 169 1.42 -34.84 -4.91
N GLY A 170 2.71 -34.97 -4.59
CA GLY A 170 3.83 -34.33 -5.28
C GLY A 170 4.10 -32.89 -4.84
N SER A 171 3.29 -32.33 -3.92
CA SER A 171 3.60 -31.03 -3.31
C SER A 171 4.82 -31.13 -2.39
N THR A 172 5.40 -29.98 -2.05
CA THR A 172 6.60 -29.92 -1.22
C THR A 172 6.51 -28.75 -0.25
N ASP A 173 6.85 -29.01 1.01
CA ASP A 173 7.00 -28.00 2.04
C ASP A 173 8.48 -27.74 2.34
N TYR A 174 8.87 -26.47 2.35
CA TYR A 174 10.19 -26.02 2.79
C TYR A 174 10.09 -25.30 4.14
N GLY A 175 10.74 -25.82 5.17
CA GLY A 175 10.71 -25.27 6.53
C GLY A 175 12.07 -24.72 6.97
N TYR A 176 12.12 -23.54 7.59
CA TYR A 176 13.34 -22.99 8.20
C TYR A 176 13.03 -21.98 9.32
N HIS A 177 14.05 -21.62 10.11
CA HIS A 177 13.99 -20.53 11.09
C HIS A 177 14.77 -19.32 10.59
N ASP A 178 14.21 -18.12 10.74
CA ASP A 178 14.91 -16.88 10.43
C ASP A 178 15.76 -16.37 11.62
N ASP A 179 16.48 -15.25 11.43
CA ASP A 179 17.33 -14.64 12.49
C ASP A 179 16.53 -14.15 13.71
N LYS A 180 15.20 -14.07 13.61
CA LYS A 180 14.28 -13.64 14.69
C LYS A 180 13.56 -14.83 15.33
N ASP A 181 13.99 -16.04 15.02
CA ASP A 181 13.39 -17.30 15.47
C ASP A 181 11.92 -17.44 15.03
N MET A 182 11.56 -16.84 13.90
CA MET A 182 10.30 -17.15 13.22
C MET A 182 10.45 -18.46 12.47
N THR A 183 9.55 -19.40 12.72
CA THR A 183 9.39 -20.60 11.89
C THR A 183 8.67 -20.20 10.61
N ILE A 184 9.34 -20.37 9.47
CA ILE A 184 8.80 -20.16 8.14
C ILE A 184 8.53 -21.51 7.49
N THR A 185 7.36 -21.68 6.89
CA THR A 185 6.99 -22.82 6.05
C THR A 185 6.50 -22.31 4.70
N LEU A 186 7.13 -22.75 3.63
CA LEU A 186 6.76 -22.43 2.25
C LEU A 186 6.11 -23.66 1.62
N HIS A 187 4.88 -23.50 1.15
CA HIS A 187 4.09 -24.58 0.54
C HIS A 187 4.17 -24.48 -0.98
N VAL A 188 4.70 -25.50 -1.63
CA VAL A 188 4.97 -25.55 -3.07
C VAL A 188 4.11 -26.61 -3.73
N SER A 189 3.43 -26.26 -4.83
CA SER A 189 2.60 -27.21 -5.58
C SER A 189 3.43 -28.30 -6.25
N ALA A 190 2.77 -29.37 -6.71
CA ALA A 190 3.41 -30.39 -7.55
C ALA A 190 3.99 -29.83 -8.88
N ALA A 191 3.55 -28.65 -9.31
CA ALA A 191 4.12 -27.95 -10.47
C ALA A 191 5.37 -27.11 -10.12
N GLY A 192 5.82 -27.14 -8.87
CA GLY A 192 7.01 -26.40 -8.40
C GLY A 192 6.77 -24.92 -8.11
N THR A 193 5.51 -24.47 -8.03
CA THR A 193 5.17 -23.05 -7.79
C THR A 193 4.81 -22.81 -6.32
N LEU A 194 5.24 -21.68 -5.74
CA LEU A 194 4.84 -21.27 -4.39
C LEU A 194 3.33 -21.02 -4.32
N THR A 195 2.63 -21.74 -3.46
CA THR A 195 1.18 -21.59 -3.26
C THR A 195 0.83 -20.80 -2.00
N SER A 196 1.63 -20.94 -0.96
CA SER A 196 1.49 -20.14 0.26
C SER A 196 2.77 -20.14 1.08
N SER A 197 2.89 -19.17 1.99
CA SER A 197 3.92 -19.11 3.01
C SER A 197 3.27 -18.85 4.36
N ARG A 198 3.78 -19.50 5.40
CA ARG A 198 3.34 -19.31 6.77
C ARG A 198 4.54 -18.97 7.65
N GLY A 199 4.46 -17.86 8.36
CA GLY A 199 5.42 -17.48 9.40
C GLY A 199 4.76 -17.56 10.77
N THR A 200 5.40 -18.21 11.74
CA THR A 200 4.95 -18.24 13.13
C THR A 200 6.10 -18.04 14.11
N GLY A 201 5.92 -17.17 15.10
CA GLY A 201 6.92 -16.94 16.15
C GLY A 201 6.57 -15.71 16.99
N ASN A 202 7.03 -15.66 18.25
CA ASN A 202 6.86 -14.48 19.13
C ASN A 202 5.41 -13.94 19.25
N GLY A 203 4.40 -14.82 19.19
CA GLY A 203 2.99 -14.42 19.23
C GLY A 203 2.48 -13.75 17.94
N PHE A 204 3.27 -13.79 16.87
CA PHE A 204 2.94 -13.36 15.52
C PHE A 204 2.67 -14.60 14.64
N THR A 205 1.66 -14.49 13.80
CA THR A 205 1.38 -15.46 12.73
C THR A 205 1.07 -14.67 11.47
N ASP A 206 1.69 -15.07 10.37
CA ASP A 206 1.50 -14.50 9.05
C ASP A 206 1.24 -15.64 8.05
N ILE A 207 0.27 -15.46 7.18
CA ILE A 207 -0.10 -16.43 6.17
C ILE A 207 -0.35 -15.68 4.87
N THR A 208 0.50 -15.94 3.89
CA THR A 208 0.38 -15.38 2.55
C THR A 208 0.03 -16.51 1.58
N SER A 209 -0.95 -16.30 0.72
CA SER A 209 -1.40 -17.26 -0.30
C SER A 209 -1.33 -16.65 -1.68
N TYR A 210 -0.94 -17.45 -2.68
CA TYR A 210 -0.73 -17.03 -4.06
C TYR A 210 -1.66 -17.79 -5.02
N THR A 211 -2.15 -17.08 -6.02
CA THR A 211 -2.89 -17.66 -7.15
C THR A 211 -2.37 -17.03 -8.43
N TYR A 212 -2.05 -17.86 -9.42
CA TYR A 212 -1.42 -17.44 -10.67
C TYR A 212 -2.41 -17.44 -11.84
N GLY A 213 -2.01 -16.77 -12.91
CA GLY A 213 -2.76 -16.68 -14.17
C GLY A 213 -3.38 -15.31 -14.40
N ALA A 214 -3.98 -15.14 -15.58
CA ALA A 214 -4.54 -13.87 -16.02
C ALA A 214 -5.48 -13.26 -14.95
N GLN A 215 -5.14 -12.03 -14.55
CA GLN A 215 -5.97 -11.23 -13.64
C GLN A 215 -6.64 -10.10 -14.43
N HIS A 216 -7.73 -9.57 -13.88
CA HIS A 216 -8.40 -8.41 -14.44
C HIS A 216 -8.68 -7.39 -13.34
N VAL A 217 -8.04 -6.22 -13.42
CA VAL A 217 -8.26 -5.13 -12.47
C VAL A 217 -9.06 -4.01 -13.11
N THR A 218 -10.26 -3.75 -12.57
CA THR A 218 -11.08 -2.62 -13.00
C THR A 218 -10.69 -1.35 -12.25
N LEU A 219 -10.33 -0.31 -12.98
CA LEU A 219 -9.97 0.98 -12.39
C LEU A 219 -11.20 1.75 -11.87
N PRO A 220 -11.03 2.61 -10.86
CA PRO A 220 -12.09 3.53 -10.43
C PRO A 220 -12.60 4.39 -11.60
N ALA A 221 -13.92 4.53 -11.69
CA ALA A 221 -14.54 5.40 -12.69
C ALA A 221 -14.27 6.87 -12.38
N ALA A 222 -14.21 7.71 -13.43
CA ALA A 222 -13.96 9.14 -13.30
C ALA A 222 -14.97 9.87 -12.38
N SER A 223 -16.23 9.39 -12.32
CA SER A 223 -17.26 9.94 -11.44
C SER A 223 -16.90 9.83 -9.96
N VAL A 224 -16.22 8.76 -9.55
CA VAL A 224 -15.81 8.51 -8.16
C VAL A 224 -14.35 8.90 -7.88
N THR A 225 -13.71 9.59 -8.82
CA THR A 225 -12.31 10.02 -8.73
C THR A 225 -12.17 11.54 -8.77
N ILE A 226 -11.18 12.05 -8.03
CA ILE A 226 -10.73 13.44 -8.06
C ILE A 226 -9.22 13.49 -8.24
N SER A 227 -8.66 14.50 -8.92
CA SER A 227 -7.19 14.62 -8.95
C SER A 227 -6.64 15.06 -7.58
N SER A 228 -5.44 14.58 -7.24
CA SER A 228 -4.71 14.93 -6.00
C SER A 228 -4.60 16.45 -5.84
N THR A 229 -4.26 17.16 -6.92
CA THR A 229 -4.20 18.63 -6.93
C THR A 229 -5.54 19.27 -6.57
N THR A 230 -6.65 18.79 -7.11
CA THR A 230 -7.97 19.37 -6.79
C THR A 230 -8.37 19.06 -5.36
N LEU A 231 -8.12 17.83 -4.88
CA LEU A 231 -8.40 17.45 -3.50
C LEU A 231 -7.60 18.29 -2.51
N PHE A 232 -6.30 18.46 -2.73
CA PHE A 232 -5.43 19.26 -1.87
C PHE A 232 -5.90 20.72 -1.77
N LYS A 233 -6.36 21.30 -2.88
CA LYS A 233 -7.03 22.62 -2.87
C LYS A 233 -8.27 22.57 -1.98
N GLY A 234 -9.14 21.57 -2.15
CA GLY A 234 -10.32 21.38 -1.32
C GLY A 234 -10.00 21.31 0.18
N VAL A 235 -9.00 20.52 0.57
CA VAL A 235 -8.54 20.36 1.97
C VAL A 235 -8.06 21.70 2.54
N ALA A 236 -7.27 22.47 1.78
CA ALA A 236 -6.84 23.80 2.21
C ALA A 236 -8.03 24.73 2.54
N TYR A 237 -9.14 24.59 1.81
CA TYR A 237 -10.36 25.37 2.03
C TYR A 237 -11.27 24.83 3.15
N VAL A 238 -11.19 23.54 3.49
CA VAL A 238 -11.80 22.99 4.72
C VAL A 238 -11.17 23.64 5.94
N ASN A 239 -9.84 23.75 5.95
CA ASN A 239 -9.07 24.31 7.07
C ASN A 239 -8.85 25.84 6.97
N MET A 240 -9.52 26.50 6.02
CA MET A 240 -9.31 27.92 5.66
C MET A 240 -9.25 28.87 6.87
N LYS A 241 -10.16 28.71 7.85
CA LYS A 241 -10.20 29.62 9.01
C LYS A 241 -8.93 29.53 9.84
N THR A 242 -8.54 28.31 10.22
CA THR A 242 -7.34 28.02 11.01
C THR A 242 -6.10 28.50 10.28
N THR A 243 -6.00 28.18 8.98
CA THR A 243 -4.85 28.57 8.16
C THR A 243 -4.69 30.08 8.01
N VAL A 244 -5.77 30.85 7.81
CA VAL A 244 -5.67 32.32 7.75
C VAL A 244 -5.26 32.90 9.10
N ALA A 245 -5.74 32.32 10.21
CA ALA A 245 -5.36 32.73 11.56
C ALA A 245 -3.87 32.48 11.84
N GLU A 246 -3.35 31.32 11.42
CA GLU A 246 -1.94 30.94 11.55
C GLU A 246 -1.04 31.88 10.75
N VAL A 247 -1.34 32.11 9.47
CA VAL A 247 -0.56 33.04 8.63
C VAL A 247 -0.59 34.47 9.20
N ALA A 248 -1.73 34.92 9.72
CA ALA A 248 -1.84 36.22 10.37
C ALA A 248 -0.98 36.30 11.66
N SER A 249 -0.98 35.24 12.46
CA SER A 249 -0.23 35.14 13.71
C SER A 249 1.28 35.01 13.47
N GLN A 250 1.68 34.22 12.48
CA GLN A 250 3.06 34.05 12.05
C GLN A 250 3.65 35.37 11.55
N GLY A 251 2.95 36.07 10.66
CA GLY A 251 3.41 37.38 10.18
C GLY A 251 3.48 38.44 11.28
N ALA A 252 2.62 38.35 12.31
CA ALA A 252 2.76 39.18 13.50
C ALA A 252 4.01 38.81 14.32
N ALA A 253 4.27 37.52 14.56
CA ALA A 253 5.45 37.06 15.28
C ALA A 253 6.75 37.46 14.56
N ASP A 254 6.83 37.24 13.25
CA ASP A 254 7.99 37.60 12.42
C ASP A 254 8.25 39.10 12.40
N THR A 255 7.17 39.90 12.34
CA THR A 255 7.30 41.35 12.42
C THR A 255 7.81 41.81 13.78
N ARG A 256 7.38 41.18 14.88
CA ARG A 256 7.91 41.50 16.23
C ARG A 256 9.39 41.15 16.32
N ARG A 257 9.80 39.99 15.79
CA ARG A 257 11.20 39.57 15.72
C ARG A 257 12.03 40.58 14.94
N ALA A 258 11.60 40.96 13.75
CA ALA A 258 12.29 41.96 12.91
C ALA A 258 12.36 43.37 13.51
N ALA A 259 11.48 43.70 14.47
CA ALA A 259 11.49 44.98 15.15
C ALA A 259 12.46 45.03 16.35
N HIS A 260 12.97 43.90 16.84
CA HIS A 260 13.91 43.82 17.97
C HIS A 260 13.49 44.68 19.19
N GLY A 261 12.21 44.67 19.55
CA GLY A 261 11.67 45.45 20.68
C GLY A 261 11.50 46.96 20.41
N HIS A 262 11.89 47.45 19.23
CA HIS A 262 11.63 48.81 18.78
C HIS A 262 10.19 49.01 18.29
N ARG A 263 9.85 50.27 18.01
CA ARG A 263 8.56 50.63 17.41
C ARG A 263 8.41 49.94 16.05
N ILE A 264 7.27 49.31 15.85
CA ILE A 264 7.00 48.53 14.64
C ILE A 264 6.68 49.47 13.49
N LYS A 265 7.50 49.41 12.44
CA LYS A 265 7.24 50.11 11.19
C LYS A 265 6.13 49.40 10.43
N VAL A 266 5.05 50.12 10.12
CA VAL A 266 3.89 49.57 9.38
C VAL A 266 4.30 49.04 7.99
N ALA A 267 5.28 49.66 7.35
CA ALA A 267 5.84 49.18 6.07
C ALA A 267 6.49 47.79 6.21
N THR A 268 7.27 47.57 7.28
CA THR A 268 7.90 46.27 7.58
C THR A 268 6.83 45.20 7.82
N LEU A 269 5.80 45.50 8.63
CA LEU A 269 4.67 44.61 8.87
C LEU A 269 3.99 44.20 7.55
N ARG A 270 3.69 45.17 6.68
CA ARG A 270 3.06 44.93 5.38
C ARG A 270 3.93 44.05 4.48
N LYS A 271 5.26 44.26 4.50
CA LYS A 271 6.21 43.49 3.69
C LYS A 271 6.26 42.03 4.15
N ILE A 272 6.42 41.79 5.46
CA ILE A 272 6.52 40.45 6.05
C ILE A 272 5.23 39.67 5.82
N VAL A 273 4.07 40.23 6.18
CA VAL A 273 2.79 39.51 6.03
C VAL A 273 2.49 39.16 4.57
N ARG A 274 2.86 40.02 3.61
CA ARG A 274 2.70 39.71 2.18
C ARG A 274 3.61 38.58 1.73
N ARG A 275 4.85 38.53 2.22
CA ARG A 275 5.77 37.42 1.96
C ARG A 275 5.17 36.12 2.49
N ASP A 276 4.74 36.09 3.74
CA ASP A 276 4.23 34.86 4.37
C ASP A 276 2.97 34.35 3.66
N VAL A 277 2.07 35.26 3.26
CA VAL A 277 0.91 34.90 2.43
C VAL A 277 1.33 34.38 1.06
N ALA A 278 2.33 34.98 0.42
CA ALA A 278 2.82 34.52 -0.87
C ALA A 278 3.46 33.13 -0.78
N ASP A 279 4.25 32.87 0.27
CA ASP A 279 4.88 31.57 0.51
C ASP A 279 3.83 30.50 0.83
N PHE A 280 2.83 30.83 1.65
CA PHE A 280 1.70 29.94 1.89
C PHE A 280 0.90 29.61 0.62
N ASN A 281 0.55 30.63 -0.17
CA ASN A 281 -0.19 30.45 -1.43
C ASN A 281 0.63 29.63 -2.44
N ARG A 282 1.95 29.83 -2.51
CA ARG A 282 2.87 29.03 -3.33
C ARG A 282 2.89 27.58 -2.87
N GLY A 283 3.09 27.34 -1.57
CA GLY A 283 3.15 26.00 -0.98
C GLY A 283 1.84 25.22 -1.17
N THR A 284 0.70 25.89 -1.18
CA THR A 284 -0.60 25.24 -1.41
C THR A 284 -1.02 25.16 -2.88
N SER A 285 -0.25 25.76 -3.80
CA SER A 285 -0.67 25.94 -5.20
C SER A 285 -2.07 26.57 -5.33
N THR A 286 -2.46 27.43 -4.38
CA THR A 286 -3.73 28.17 -4.36
C THR A 286 -3.49 29.65 -4.20
N LYS A 287 -4.38 30.47 -4.77
CA LYS A 287 -4.46 31.92 -4.45
C LYS A 287 -5.52 32.14 -3.37
N MET A 288 -5.45 31.40 -2.27
CA MET A 288 -6.49 31.39 -1.24
C MET A 288 -6.55 32.69 -0.45
N ILE A 289 -5.41 33.17 0.06
CA ILE A 289 -5.35 34.33 0.94
C ILE A 289 -5.01 35.59 0.14
N LYS A 290 -5.86 36.61 0.21
CA LYS A 290 -5.64 37.94 -0.37
C LYS A 290 -5.28 38.92 0.73
N VAL A 291 -4.31 39.80 0.46
CA VAL A 291 -3.86 40.84 1.39
C VAL A 291 -4.30 42.21 0.88
N THR A 292 -5.02 42.95 1.72
CA THR A 292 -5.37 44.36 1.48
C THR A 292 -4.70 45.24 2.53
N VAL A 293 -4.14 46.36 2.10
CA VAL A 293 -3.57 47.35 3.02
C VAL A 293 -4.70 48.05 3.78
N VAL A 294 -4.52 48.22 5.09
CA VAL A 294 -5.42 49.01 5.92
C VAL A 294 -4.64 50.00 6.78
N LYS A 295 -5.35 50.94 7.43
CA LYS A 295 -4.76 51.85 8.41
C LYS A 295 -4.04 51.04 9.50
N ARG A 296 -2.75 51.36 9.72
CA ARG A 296 -1.84 50.71 10.68
C ARG A 296 -1.50 49.24 10.42
N GLY A 297 -1.80 48.68 9.24
CA GLY A 297 -1.39 47.30 8.95
C GLY A 297 -1.97 46.70 7.67
N VAL A 298 -2.44 45.46 7.77
CA VAL A 298 -3.02 44.67 6.66
C VAL A 298 -4.26 43.91 7.10
N ARG A 299 -5.12 43.60 6.13
CA ARG A 299 -6.26 42.70 6.23
C ARG A 299 -6.01 41.50 5.33
N LEU A 300 -6.10 40.31 5.89
CA LEU A 300 -6.04 39.04 5.18
C LEU A 300 -7.49 38.57 5.00
N ARG A 301 -7.86 38.24 3.75
CA ARG A 301 -9.19 37.72 3.42
C ARG A 301 -9.03 36.45 2.59
N ALA A 302 -9.76 35.41 2.95
CA ALA A 302 -9.94 34.23 2.11
C ALA A 302 -11.44 34.02 1.89
N THR A 303 -11.80 33.57 0.70
CA THR A 303 -13.18 33.20 0.35
C THR A 303 -13.16 31.81 -0.25
N ASN A 304 -13.95 30.92 0.34
CA ASN A 304 -14.11 29.55 -0.13
C ASN A 304 -14.92 29.56 -1.44
N PRO A 305 -14.38 29.03 -2.55
CA PRO A 305 -15.06 29.12 -3.85
C PRO A 305 -16.29 28.21 -3.96
N TRP A 306 -16.41 27.18 -3.12
CA TRP A 306 -17.54 26.25 -3.14
C TRP A 306 -18.65 26.61 -2.15
N THR A 307 -18.30 27.11 -0.97
CA THR A 307 -19.29 27.47 0.06
C THR A 307 -19.58 28.96 0.14
N HIS A 308 -18.80 29.79 -0.58
CA HIS A 308 -18.82 31.25 -0.54
C HIS A 308 -18.55 31.90 0.83
N LYS A 309 -18.33 31.09 1.87
CA LYS A 309 -17.94 31.56 3.21
C LYS A 309 -16.61 32.29 3.12
N SER A 310 -16.51 33.41 3.83
CA SER A 310 -15.32 34.23 3.87
C SER A 310 -14.77 34.31 5.29
N VAL A 311 -13.45 34.29 5.42
CA VAL A 311 -12.74 34.53 6.67
C VAL A 311 -11.87 35.76 6.49
N THR A 312 -11.85 36.62 7.51
CA THR A 312 -11.07 37.85 7.49
C THR A 312 -10.30 38.00 8.78
N PHE A 313 -8.99 38.20 8.70
CA PHE A 313 -8.16 38.60 9.83
C PHE A 313 -7.52 39.96 9.54
N THR A 314 -7.27 40.72 10.58
CA THR A 314 -6.62 42.03 10.51
C THR A 314 -5.41 42.04 11.43
N VAL A 315 -4.24 42.38 10.88
CA VAL A 315 -2.97 42.48 11.60
C VAL A 315 -2.56 43.94 11.63
N LYS A 316 -2.54 44.55 12.83
CA LYS A 316 -2.28 45.99 13.02
C LYS A 316 -1.16 46.24 14.02
N ALA A 317 -0.29 47.19 13.69
CA ALA A 317 0.76 47.68 14.58
C ALA A 317 0.26 48.82 15.47
N TYR A 318 0.66 48.79 16.75
CA TYR A 318 0.37 49.78 17.78
C TYR A 318 1.64 50.01 18.62
N GLY A 319 2.45 51.00 18.24
CA GLY A 319 3.73 51.25 18.90
C GLY A 319 4.67 50.05 18.77
N LYS A 320 4.98 49.40 19.89
CA LYS A 320 5.81 48.18 19.97
C LYS A 320 4.99 46.87 19.87
N LYS A 321 3.66 46.96 19.84
CA LYS A 321 2.75 45.79 19.85
C LYS A 321 2.12 45.56 18.48
N ILE A 322 1.73 44.31 18.21
CA ILE A 322 0.89 43.93 17.07
C ILE A 322 -0.35 43.26 17.62
N ALA A 323 -1.52 43.65 17.12
CA ALA A 323 -2.79 42.98 17.39
C ALA A 323 -3.24 42.23 16.14
N VAL A 324 -3.70 40.99 16.33
CA VAL A 324 -4.38 40.16 15.33
C VAL A 324 -5.83 40.05 15.77
N LYS A 325 -6.77 40.35 14.87
CA LYS A 325 -8.23 40.24 15.12
C LYS A 325 -8.88 39.51 13.95
N GLY A 326 -9.68 38.48 14.22
CA GLY A 326 -10.43 37.70 13.22
C GLY A 326 -11.90 37.61 13.54
#